data_AF-A0A3B9VHA4-F1
#
_entry.id   AF-A0A3B9VHA4-F1
#
_cell.length_a   1.000
_cell.length_b   1.000
_cell.length_c   1.000
_cell.angle_alpha   90.00
_cell.angle_beta   90.00
_cell.angle_gamma   90.00
#
_symmetry.space_group_name_H-M   'P 1'
#
loop_
_entity.id
_entity.type
_entity.pdbx_description
1 polymer ?
#
loop_
_entity_poly.entity_id
_entity_poly.type
_entity_poly.pdbx_seq_one_letter_code
_entity_poly.pdbx_strand_id
1 'polypeptide(L)'
;MYLWHWPVISIVHATGFELTIINKLSLVILFVVLSYLSWKFIEQPFRNKFKWSFLVTFIVMLLTPVLIAQGLKDLSRKNHAFQDLRFFGDVKKLVLSSQVNVGKMRAFCHGHYDLESEDKCVIGDKSKKVSALVFGDSHANAIAPAMDLILKDADIKSKILTNDSTLYLRGIDRDTLGHFLGKEKATHFVNLIEDEISKQKYGYVIIGGRYHGYQSQYS
;
A
#
# COMPACT_ATOMS: atom_id res chain seq x y z
N MET A 1 25.83 4.90 19.16
CA MET A 1 25.91 4.67 17.70
C MET A 1 24.77 3.87 17.11
N TYR A 2 24.29 2.80 17.76
CA TYR A 2 23.29 1.92 17.16
C TYR A 2 21.88 2.53 16.96
N LEU A 3 21.52 3.63 17.61
CA LEU A 3 20.16 4.19 17.50
C LEU A 3 19.93 5.04 16.25
N TRP A 4 20.96 5.75 15.76
CA TRP A 4 20.76 6.83 14.77
C TRP A 4 21.13 6.46 13.33
N HIS A 5 21.83 5.35 13.11
CA HIS A 5 22.22 4.95 11.76
C HIS A 5 21.01 4.53 10.92
N TRP A 6 20.08 3.74 11.47
CA TRP A 6 18.89 3.26 10.74
C TRP A 6 17.98 4.39 10.23
N PRO A 7 17.53 5.34 11.08
CA PRO A 7 16.68 6.44 10.62
C PRO A 7 17.32 7.26 9.49
N VAL A 8 18.60 7.60 9.64
CA VAL A 8 19.31 8.43 8.66
C VAL A 8 19.56 7.66 7.35
N ILE A 9 19.97 6.39 7.41
CA ILE A 9 20.13 5.54 6.21
C ILE A 9 18.79 5.40 5.48
N SER A 10 17.69 5.23 6.23
CA SER A 10 16.35 5.12 5.66
C SER A 10 15.96 6.40 4.90
N ILE A 11 16.29 7.58 5.44
CA ILE A 11 16.05 8.87 4.77
C ILE A 11 16.90 9.01 3.51
N VAL A 12 18.19 8.65 3.58
CA VAL A 12 19.11 8.70 2.44
C VAL A 12 18.62 7.80 1.30
N HIS A 13 18.20 6.58 1.61
CA HIS A 13 17.60 5.68 0.62
C HIS A 13 16.27 6.19 0.08
N ALA A 14 15.39 6.72 0.94
CA ALA A 14 14.09 7.22 0.53
C ALA A 14 14.17 8.44 -0.39
N THR A 15 15.22 9.25 -0.27
CA THR A 15 15.45 10.45 -1.09
C THR A 15 16.27 10.19 -2.36
N GLY A 16 16.76 8.95 -2.56
CA GLY A 16 17.62 8.63 -3.69
C GLY A 16 18.97 9.35 -3.67
N PHE A 17 19.43 9.76 -2.49
CA PHE A 17 20.63 10.58 -2.34
C PHE A 17 21.89 9.79 -2.72
N GLU A 18 22.71 10.34 -3.62
CA GLU A 18 23.88 9.63 -4.15
C GLU A 18 24.96 9.44 -3.08
N LEU A 19 25.36 8.18 -2.87
CA LEU A 19 26.34 7.79 -1.87
C LEU A 19 27.78 7.91 -2.39
N THR A 20 28.21 9.15 -2.69
CA THR A 20 29.62 9.45 -2.96
C THR A 20 30.48 9.23 -1.70
N ILE A 21 31.79 9.07 -1.86
CA ILE A 21 32.74 8.88 -0.74
C ILE A 21 32.66 10.04 0.26
N ILE A 22 32.52 11.27 -0.23
CA ILE A 22 32.38 12.47 0.60
C ILE A 22 31.08 12.39 1.41
N ASN A 23 29.96 12.03 0.76
CA ASN A 23 28.66 11.92 1.43
C ASN A 23 28.65 10.82 2.50
N LYS A 24 29.31 9.68 2.24
CA LYS A 24 29.47 8.61 3.24
C LYS A 24 30.25 9.08 4.48
N LEU A 25 31.34 9.82 4.29
CA LEU A 25 32.12 10.38 5.40
C LEU A 25 31.29 11.39 6.21
N SER A 26 30.55 12.27 5.55
CA SER A 26 29.63 13.20 6.22
C SER A 26 28.56 12.48 7.04
N LEU A 27 28.00 11.38 6.53
CA LEU A 27 27.02 10.56 7.27
C LEU A 27 27.63 9.90 8.51
N VAL A 28 28.86 9.39 8.43
CA VAL A 28 29.56 8.82 9.59
C VAL A 28 29.77 9.88 10.67
N ILE A 29 30.22 11.09 10.29
CA ILE A 29 30.37 12.21 11.23
C ILE A 29 29.02 12.55 11.87
N LEU A 30 27.95 12.61 11.06
CA LEU A 30 26.59 12.85 11.56
C LEU A 30 26.15 11.78 12.58
N PHE A 31 26.46 10.49 12.35
CA PHE A 31 26.15 9.43 13.31
C PHE A 31 26.90 9.59 14.63
N VAL A 32 28.17 9.99 14.58
CA VAL A 32 28.98 10.25 15.79
C VAL A 32 28.37 11.40 16.57
N VAL A 33 28.06 12.52 15.90
CA VAL A 33 27.50 13.72 16.53
C VAL A 33 26.14 13.42 17.16
N LEU A 34 25.21 12.81 16.41
CA LEU A 34 23.89 12.46 16.93
C LEU A 34 23.97 11.48 18.10
N SER A 35 24.88 10.50 18.01
CA SER A 35 25.11 9.56 19.10
C SER A 35 25.66 10.25 20.35
N TYR A 36 26.60 11.18 20.20
CA TYR A 36 27.17 11.93 21.32
C TYR A 36 26.13 12.84 21.98
N LEU A 37 25.33 13.56 21.19
CA LEU A 37 24.26 14.42 21.70
C LEU A 37 23.19 13.59 22.43
N SER A 38 22.78 12.45 21.86
CA SER A 38 21.87 11.49 22.50
C SER A 38 22.42 11.03 23.84
N TRP A 39 23.69 10.62 23.88
CA TRP A 39 24.34 10.15 25.09
C TRP A 39 24.40 11.24 26.17
N LYS A 40 24.80 12.46 25.80
CA LYS A 40 25.01 13.56 26.75
C LYS A 40 23.70 14.15 27.29
N PHE A 41 22.70 14.33 26.43
CA PHE A 41 21.47 15.06 26.77
C PHE A 41 20.28 14.18 27.09
N ILE A 42 20.26 12.92 26.64
CA ILE A 42 19.18 11.99 26.90
C ILE A 42 19.70 10.91 27.85
N GLU A 43 20.65 10.07 27.42
CA GLU A 43 21.01 8.86 28.16
C GLU A 43 21.64 9.17 29.53
N GLN A 44 22.54 10.15 29.62
CA GLN A 44 23.18 10.52 30.89
C GLN A 44 22.20 11.07 31.94
N PRO A 45 21.32 12.05 31.64
CA PRO A 45 20.32 12.50 32.60
C PRO A 45 19.39 11.38 33.07
N PHE A 46 18.87 10.57 32.15
CA PHE A 46 17.98 9.44 32.49
C PHE A 46 18.69 8.36 33.31
N ARG A 47 20.00 8.16 33.12
CA ARG A 47 20.80 7.20 33.90
C ARG A 47 21.18 7.69 35.29
N ASN A 48 21.56 8.96 35.41
CA ASN A 48 22.23 9.46 36.62
C ASN A 48 21.37 10.39 37.49
N LYS A 49 20.38 11.08 36.91
CA LYS A 49 19.56 12.08 37.62
C LYS A 49 18.15 11.58 37.94
N PHE A 50 17.54 10.79 37.05
CA PHE A 50 16.17 10.30 37.23
C PHE A 50 16.17 8.92 37.91
N LYS A 51 15.98 8.88 39.24
CA LYS A 51 15.83 7.64 40.02
C LYS A 51 14.34 7.29 40.18
N TRP A 52 13.69 6.90 39.10
CA TRP A 52 12.30 6.47 39.14
C TRP A 52 12.18 5.00 39.55
N SER A 53 11.07 4.64 40.21
CA SER A 53 10.78 3.24 40.48
C SER A 53 10.53 2.49 39.17
N PHE A 54 10.83 1.19 39.14
CA PHE A 54 10.67 0.35 37.94
C PHE A 54 9.28 0.48 37.32
N LEU A 55 8.23 0.51 38.16
CA LEU A 55 6.84 0.62 37.73
C LEU A 55 6.55 1.95 37.02
N VAL A 56 7.07 3.06 37.55
CA VAL A 56 6.89 4.39 36.95
C VAL A 56 7.62 4.47 35.61
N THR A 57 8.87 3.99 35.55
CA THR A 57 9.64 3.95 34.30
C THR A 57 8.95 3.09 33.25
N PHE A 58 8.46 1.91 33.62
CA PHE A 58 7.76 1.00 32.71
C PHE A 58 6.48 1.62 32.15
N ILE A 59 5.65 2.21 33.03
CA ILE A 59 4.39 2.85 32.62
C ILE A 59 4.65 4.06 31.71
N VAL A 60 5.61 4.92 32.05
CA VAL A 60 5.94 6.09 31.22
C VAL A 60 6.51 5.65 29.87
N MET A 61 7.47 4.72 29.84
CA MET A 61 8.04 4.22 28.58
C MET A 61 7.02 3.51 27.69
N LEU A 62 5.97 2.90 28.26
CA LEU A 62 4.89 2.27 27.51
C LEU A 62 3.87 3.30 27.01
N LEU A 63 3.41 4.20 27.87
CA LEU A 63 2.31 5.12 27.56
C LEU A 63 2.76 6.30 26.71
N THR A 64 3.97 6.83 26.92
CA THR A 64 4.44 8.00 26.18
C THR A 64 4.49 7.78 24.66
N PRO A 65 5.06 6.68 24.12
CA PRO A 65 5.03 6.42 22.68
C PRO A 65 3.61 6.24 22.14
N VAL A 66 2.72 5.59 22.90
CA VAL A 66 1.32 5.37 22.50
C VAL A 66 0.58 6.69 22.40
N LEU A 67 0.72 7.57 23.40
CA LEU A 67 0.08 8.88 23.40
C LEU A 67 0.64 9.79 22.30
N ILE A 68 1.96 9.75 22.05
CA ILE A 68 2.56 10.48 20.93
C ILE A 68 2.03 9.96 19.59
N ALA A 69 1.98 8.63 19.39
CA ALA A 69 1.46 8.04 18.17
C ALA A 69 -0.03 8.37 17.93
N GLN A 70 -0.83 8.37 19.00
CA GLN A 70 -2.23 8.79 18.94
C GLN A 70 -2.37 10.28 18.60
N GLY A 71 -1.60 11.15 19.27
CA GLY A 71 -1.59 12.59 19.00
C GLY A 71 -1.17 12.91 17.57
N LEU A 72 -0.12 12.24 17.06
CA LEU A 72 0.32 12.39 15.67
C LEU A 72 -0.74 11.89 14.68
N LYS A 73 -1.41 10.77 14.97
CA LYS A 73 -2.52 10.24 14.15
C LYS A 73 -3.69 11.22 14.09
N ASP A 74 -4.09 11.78 15.23
CA ASP A 74 -5.22 12.69 15.32
C ASP A 74 -4.90 14.04 14.66
N LEU A 75 -3.67 14.55 14.85
CA LEU A 75 -3.18 15.73 14.16
C LEU A 75 -3.12 15.50 12.63
N SER A 76 -2.64 14.33 12.21
CA SER A 76 -2.60 13.94 10.81
C SER A 76 -4.00 13.84 10.19
N ARG A 77 -5.01 13.42 10.96
CA ARG A 77 -6.39 13.32 10.49
C ARG A 77 -7.07 14.67 10.37
N LYS A 78 -6.82 15.59 11.30
CA LYS A 78 -7.48 16.90 11.34
C LYS A 78 -6.93 17.90 10.33
N ASN A 79 -5.62 17.91 10.14
CA ASN A 79 -4.96 18.98 9.38
C ASN A 79 -4.40 18.56 8.02
N HIS A 80 -4.54 17.28 7.62
CA HIS A 80 -3.82 16.71 6.46
C HIS A 80 -2.30 17.00 6.46
N ALA A 81 -1.73 17.48 7.58
CA ALA A 81 -0.42 18.11 7.62
C ALA A 81 0.71 17.16 7.18
N PHE A 82 0.58 15.86 7.52
CA PHE A 82 1.51 14.84 7.05
C PHE A 82 1.39 14.55 5.54
N GLN A 83 0.18 14.65 4.99
CA GLN A 83 -0.04 14.49 3.55
C GLN A 83 0.50 15.70 2.79
N ASP A 84 0.40 16.90 3.37
CA ASP A 84 0.95 18.15 2.83
C ASP A 84 2.48 18.15 2.82
N LEU A 85 3.12 17.53 3.82
CA LEU A 85 4.56 17.32 3.87
C LEU A 85 5.05 16.23 2.91
N ARG A 86 4.19 15.25 2.59
CA ARG A 86 4.55 14.07 1.80
C ARG A 86 4.22 14.21 0.31
N PHE A 87 3.16 14.95 -0.03
CA PHE A 87 2.66 15.07 -1.40
C PHE A 87 2.42 16.55 -1.72
N PHE A 88 2.98 16.99 -2.84
CA PHE A 88 2.88 18.37 -3.33
C PHE A 88 2.11 18.44 -4.65
N GLY A 89 1.50 19.59 -4.94
CA GLY A 89 0.83 19.85 -6.22
C GLY A 89 -0.33 18.90 -6.52
N ASP A 90 -0.46 18.50 -7.79
CA ASP A 90 -1.58 17.67 -8.26
C ASP A 90 -1.57 16.24 -7.69
N VAL A 91 -0.39 15.75 -7.29
CA VAL A 91 -0.23 14.44 -6.63
C VAL A 91 -1.01 14.39 -5.31
N LYS A 92 -1.07 15.50 -4.56
CA LYS A 92 -1.84 15.59 -3.32
C LYS A 92 -3.34 15.39 -3.58
N LYS A 93 -3.88 16.06 -4.59
CA LYS A 93 -5.31 15.94 -4.97
C LYS A 93 -5.64 14.50 -5.38
N LEU A 94 -4.76 13.86 -6.14
CA LEU A 94 -4.91 12.47 -6.58
C LEU A 94 -4.85 11.47 -5.41
N VAL A 95 -3.92 11.65 -4.47
CA VAL A 95 -3.80 10.77 -3.29
C VAL A 95 -5.01 10.93 -2.37
N LEU A 96 -5.52 12.15 -2.19
CA LEU A 96 -6.71 12.39 -1.36
C LEU A 96 -7.99 11.82 -1.97
N SER A 97 -8.18 11.98 -3.29
CA SER A 97 -9.36 11.43 -3.98
C SER A 97 -9.33 9.91 -4.07
N SER A 98 -8.15 9.31 -4.25
CA SER A 98 -8.00 7.86 -4.23
C SER A 98 -8.28 7.27 -2.85
N GLN A 99 -7.84 7.86 -1.73
CA GLN A 99 -8.07 7.27 -0.41
C GLN A 99 -9.56 7.10 -0.04
N VAL A 100 -10.42 8.04 -0.42
CA VAL A 100 -11.86 7.99 -0.09
C VAL A 100 -12.60 6.95 -0.94
N ASN A 101 -12.27 6.84 -2.22
CA ASN A 101 -12.94 5.93 -3.15
C ASN A 101 -12.36 4.50 -3.09
N VAL A 102 -11.05 4.33 -2.88
CA VAL A 102 -10.40 3.01 -2.70
C VAL A 102 -11.01 2.26 -1.54
N GLY A 103 -11.18 2.92 -0.38
CA GLY A 103 -11.63 2.25 0.83
C GLY A 103 -13.04 1.64 0.68
N LYS A 104 -13.97 2.40 0.09
CA LYS A 104 -15.33 1.93 -0.16
C LYS A 104 -15.37 0.89 -1.28
N MET A 105 -14.75 1.14 -2.42
CA MET A 105 -14.73 0.20 -3.54
C MET A 105 -14.08 -1.13 -3.13
N ARG A 106 -12.92 -1.09 -2.46
CA ARG A 106 -12.24 -2.29 -1.96
C ARG A 106 -13.13 -3.05 -0.98
N ALA A 107 -13.76 -2.38 -0.02
CA ALA A 107 -14.59 -3.05 0.97
C ALA A 107 -15.78 -3.82 0.37
N PHE A 108 -16.34 -3.35 -0.75
CA PHE A 108 -17.51 -3.97 -1.38
C PHE A 108 -17.18 -4.88 -2.57
N CYS A 109 -16.06 -4.66 -3.26
CA CYS A 109 -15.76 -5.30 -4.54
C CYS A 109 -14.53 -6.21 -4.52
N HIS A 110 -13.66 -6.06 -3.53
CA HIS A 110 -12.46 -6.86 -3.44
C HIS A 110 -12.75 -8.16 -2.68
N GLY A 111 -12.62 -9.31 -3.35
CA GLY A 111 -12.94 -10.62 -2.78
C GLY A 111 -14.44 -10.93 -2.68
N HIS A 112 -15.29 -10.05 -3.22
CA HIS A 112 -16.74 -10.23 -3.33
C HIS A 112 -17.11 -10.30 -4.82
N TYR A 113 -17.79 -11.37 -5.25
CA TYR A 113 -18.08 -11.64 -6.66
C TYR A 113 -19.58 -11.50 -6.98
N ASP A 114 -20.17 -10.36 -6.62
CA ASP A 114 -21.57 -10.07 -6.98
C ASP A 114 -21.62 -9.67 -8.48
N LEU A 115 -21.76 -10.68 -9.34
CA LEU A 115 -21.80 -10.53 -10.80
C LEU A 115 -23.20 -10.18 -11.34
N GLU A 116 -24.25 -10.41 -10.54
CA GLU A 116 -25.65 -10.23 -10.95
C GLU A 116 -26.11 -8.77 -10.85
N SER A 117 -25.43 -7.98 -10.02
CA SER A 117 -25.71 -6.56 -9.86
C SER A 117 -24.94 -5.71 -10.87
N GLU A 118 -25.55 -5.40 -12.03
CA GLU A 118 -24.94 -4.58 -13.11
C GLU A 118 -24.38 -3.22 -12.65
N ASP A 119 -24.85 -2.68 -11.53
CA ASP A 119 -24.43 -1.38 -10.99
C ASP A 119 -23.46 -1.45 -9.80
N LYS A 120 -23.12 -2.65 -9.32
CA LYS A 120 -22.10 -2.81 -8.28
C LYS A 120 -20.75 -3.09 -8.92
N CYS A 121 -19.70 -2.57 -8.29
CA CYS A 121 -18.31 -2.84 -8.71
C CYS A 121 -18.02 -2.45 -10.16
N VAL A 122 -18.44 -1.24 -10.52
CA VAL A 122 -18.16 -0.62 -11.82
C VAL A 122 -17.30 0.64 -11.66
N ILE A 123 -16.38 0.83 -12.59
CA ILE A 123 -15.45 1.96 -12.70
C ILE A 123 -15.52 2.59 -14.11
N GLY A 124 -15.07 3.82 -14.24
CA GLY A 124 -15.09 4.60 -15.48
C GLY A 124 -16.37 5.42 -15.65
N ASP A 125 -16.82 5.61 -16.90
CA ASP A 125 -18.03 6.37 -17.19
C ASP A 125 -19.30 5.55 -16.94
N LYS A 126 -19.90 5.75 -15.77
CA LYS A 126 -21.11 5.04 -15.33
C LYS A 126 -22.34 5.29 -16.20
N SER A 127 -22.34 6.31 -17.06
CA SER A 127 -23.45 6.61 -17.97
C SER A 127 -23.50 5.69 -19.19
N LYS A 128 -22.39 5.00 -19.50
CA LYS A 128 -22.27 4.12 -20.65
C LYS A 128 -22.71 2.70 -20.32
N LYS A 129 -22.86 1.86 -21.34
CA LYS A 129 -23.00 0.41 -21.16
C LYS A 129 -21.65 -0.19 -20.81
N VAL A 130 -21.65 -1.25 -20.00
CA VAL A 130 -20.44 -2.00 -19.68
C VAL A 130 -19.83 -2.54 -20.97
N SER A 131 -18.59 -2.17 -21.26
CA SER A 131 -17.86 -2.59 -22.46
C SER A 131 -16.46 -3.12 -22.15
N ALA A 132 -16.00 -3.01 -20.91
CA ALA A 132 -14.69 -3.47 -20.48
C ALA A 132 -14.76 -4.29 -19.19
N LEU A 133 -13.76 -5.16 -18.99
CA LEU A 133 -13.56 -5.89 -17.74
C LEU A 133 -12.14 -5.63 -17.21
N VAL A 134 -12.03 -5.09 -16.00
CA VAL A 134 -10.77 -5.03 -15.24
C VAL A 134 -10.77 -6.17 -14.22
N PHE A 135 -9.72 -7.00 -14.23
CA PHE A 135 -9.59 -8.01 -13.19
C PHE A 135 -8.15 -8.29 -12.76
N GLY A 136 -8.02 -8.92 -11.59
CA GLY A 136 -6.71 -9.35 -11.10
C GLY A 136 -6.59 -9.50 -9.59
N ASP A 137 -5.36 -9.43 -9.09
CA ASP A 137 -5.08 -9.65 -7.67
C ASP A 137 -5.21 -8.38 -6.80
N SER A 138 -4.58 -8.37 -5.63
CA SER A 138 -4.51 -7.20 -4.75
C SER A 138 -3.87 -5.96 -5.40
N HIS A 139 -2.99 -6.15 -6.39
CA HIS A 139 -2.35 -5.07 -7.15
C HIS A 139 -3.30 -4.49 -8.18
N ALA A 140 -4.12 -5.31 -8.85
CA ALA A 140 -5.20 -4.81 -9.71
C ALA A 140 -6.17 -3.93 -8.90
N ASN A 141 -6.52 -4.35 -7.69
CA ASN A 141 -7.33 -3.50 -6.80
C ASN A 141 -6.60 -2.20 -6.41
N ALA A 142 -5.28 -2.26 -6.15
CA ALA A 142 -4.52 -1.09 -5.74
C ALA A 142 -4.52 0.02 -6.81
N ILE A 143 -4.55 -0.36 -8.09
CA ILE A 143 -4.60 0.59 -9.21
C ILE A 143 -6.02 0.93 -9.68
N ALA A 144 -7.06 0.35 -9.07
CA ALA A 144 -8.45 0.58 -9.45
C ALA A 144 -8.87 2.07 -9.58
N PRO A 145 -8.44 3.01 -8.71
CA PRO A 145 -8.80 4.42 -8.85
C PRO A 145 -8.14 5.09 -10.06
N ALA A 146 -6.90 4.69 -10.38
CA ALA A 146 -6.25 5.19 -11.58
C ALA A 146 -6.98 4.67 -12.82
N MET A 147 -7.40 3.40 -12.80
CA MET A 147 -8.22 2.82 -13.86
C MET A 147 -9.59 3.50 -13.98
N ASP A 148 -10.22 3.87 -12.87
CA ASP A 148 -11.49 4.62 -12.87
C ASP A 148 -11.37 5.95 -13.62
N LEU A 149 -10.28 6.70 -13.39
CA LEU A 149 -10.00 7.94 -14.11
C LEU A 149 -9.71 7.69 -15.60
N ILE A 150 -8.81 6.75 -15.90
CA ILE A 150 -8.42 6.43 -17.29
C ILE A 150 -9.64 5.99 -18.12
N LEU A 151 -10.48 5.13 -17.55
CA LEU A 151 -11.66 4.61 -18.24
C LEU A 151 -12.75 5.67 -18.38
N LYS A 152 -12.86 6.58 -17.41
CA LYS A 152 -13.77 7.73 -17.50
C LYS A 152 -13.36 8.67 -18.62
N ASP A 153 -12.07 9.01 -18.73
CA ASP A 153 -11.54 9.86 -19.80
C ASP A 153 -11.65 9.20 -21.18
N ALA A 154 -11.74 7.87 -21.22
CA ALA A 154 -11.95 7.08 -22.43
C ALA A 154 -13.43 6.81 -22.77
N ASP A 155 -14.40 7.39 -22.03
CA ASP A 155 -15.83 7.11 -22.18
C ASP A 155 -16.20 5.61 -22.08
N ILE A 156 -15.52 4.87 -21.21
CA ILE A 156 -15.70 3.42 -21.01
C ILE A 156 -16.27 3.12 -19.63
N LYS A 157 -17.35 2.32 -19.56
CA LYS A 157 -17.80 1.67 -18.32
C LYS A 157 -17.17 0.29 -18.21
N SER A 158 -16.55 -0.01 -17.07
CA SER A 158 -15.95 -1.32 -16.82
C SER A 158 -16.43 -1.95 -15.52
N LYS A 159 -16.66 -3.27 -15.53
CA LYS A 159 -16.73 -4.06 -14.29
C LYS A 159 -15.32 -4.25 -13.73
N ILE A 160 -15.19 -4.24 -12.41
CA ILE A 160 -13.94 -4.58 -11.72
C ILE A 160 -14.12 -5.81 -10.84
N LEU A 161 -13.31 -6.84 -11.10
CA LEU A 161 -13.30 -8.10 -10.35
C LEU A 161 -11.89 -8.34 -9.81
N THR A 162 -11.69 -8.19 -8.50
CA THR A 162 -10.35 -8.33 -7.92
C THR A 162 -10.37 -9.14 -6.64
N ASN A 163 -9.27 -9.83 -6.35
CA ASN A 163 -9.18 -10.66 -5.16
C ASN A 163 -7.74 -10.87 -4.69
N ASP A 164 -7.50 -10.91 -3.39
CA ASP A 164 -6.14 -11.04 -2.86
C ASP A 164 -5.52 -12.38 -3.29
N SER A 165 -4.28 -12.30 -3.80
CA SER A 165 -3.45 -13.46 -4.08
C SER A 165 -4.09 -14.47 -5.06
N THR A 166 -4.77 -13.99 -6.10
CA THR A 166 -5.35 -14.84 -7.15
C THR A 166 -4.80 -14.47 -8.52
N LEU A 167 -3.58 -14.92 -8.80
CA LEU A 167 -2.95 -14.69 -10.09
C LEU A 167 -3.79 -15.33 -11.20
N TYR A 168 -4.22 -14.51 -12.16
CA TYR A 168 -4.83 -15.01 -13.38
C TYR A 168 -3.75 -15.35 -14.40
N LEU A 169 -3.70 -16.62 -14.77
CA LEU A 169 -2.97 -17.14 -15.92
C LEU A 169 -3.89 -18.11 -16.65
N ARG A 170 -4.05 -17.90 -17.95
CA ARG A 170 -4.87 -18.74 -18.81
C ARG A 170 -4.11 -20.02 -19.16
N GLY A 171 -4.78 -21.17 -19.07
CA GLY A 171 -4.23 -22.46 -19.52
C GLY A 171 -3.14 -23.07 -18.64
N ILE A 172 -2.88 -22.54 -17.44
CA ILE A 172 -1.93 -23.11 -16.48
C ILE A 172 -2.69 -23.89 -15.41
N ASP A 173 -2.29 -25.15 -15.21
CA ASP A 173 -2.80 -26.01 -14.14
C ASP A 173 -2.35 -25.46 -12.78
N ARG A 174 -3.32 -25.10 -11.93
CA ARG A 174 -3.06 -24.43 -10.65
C ARG A 174 -2.63 -25.36 -9.55
N ASP A 175 -2.69 -26.67 -9.78
CA ASP A 175 -2.08 -27.65 -8.90
C ASP A 175 -0.55 -27.44 -8.85
N THR A 176 0.02 -26.86 -9.91
CA THR A 176 1.45 -26.49 -9.98
C THR A 176 1.77 -25.13 -9.35
N LEU A 177 0.77 -24.28 -9.03
CA LEU A 177 0.98 -22.89 -8.59
C LEU A 177 1.34 -22.70 -7.09
N GLY A 178 1.59 -23.81 -6.38
CA GLY A 178 2.16 -23.82 -5.03
C GLY A 178 1.21 -23.45 -3.88
N HIS A 179 1.58 -23.88 -2.68
CA HIS A 179 0.82 -23.80 -1.41
C HIS A 179 0.42 -22.39 -0.92
N PHE A 180 0.82 -21.32 -1.61
CA PHE A 180 0.70 -19.93 -1.10
C PHE A 180 -0.57 -19.20 -1.53
N LEU A 181 -1.29 -19.73 -2.52
CA LEU A 181 -2.59 -19.21 -2.93
C LEU A 181 -3.63 -20.16 -2.36
N GLY A 182 -4.65 -19.65 -1.66
CA GLY A 182 -5.76 -20.49 -1.25
C GLY A 182 -6.32 -21.18 -2.50
N LYS A 183 -5.97 -22.46 -2.69
CA LYS A 183 -6.08 -23.16 -3.98
C LYS A 183 -7.50 -23.09 -4.52
N GLU A 184 -8.46 -23.34 -3.65
CA GLU A 184 -9.89 -23.26 -3.97
C GLU A 184 -10.32 -21.84 -4.35
N LYS A 185 -9.88 -20.83 -3.59
CA LYS A 185 -10.25 -19.42 -3.81
C LYS A 185 -9.68 -18.88 -5.12
N ALA A 186 -8.42 -19.20 -5.43
CA ALA A 186 -7.77 -18.82 -6.69
C ALA A 186 -8.39 -19.55 -7.89
N THR A 187 -8.66 -20.86 -7.75
CA THR A 187 -9.34 -21.63 -8.79
C THR A 187 -10.74 -21.13 -9.06
N HIS A 188 -11.53 -20.91 -8.01
CA HIS A 188 -12.86 -20.33 -8.12
C HIS A 188 -12.82 -18.96 -8.81
N PHE A 189 -11.94 -18.06 -8.38
CA PHE A 189 -11.86 -16.71 -8.94
C PHE A 189 -11.58 -16.74 -10.44
N VAL A 190 -10.60 -17.51 -10.91
CA VAL A 190 -10.32 -17.52 -12.34
C VAL A 190 -11.38 -18.26 -13.13
N ASN A 191 -11.95 -19.35 -12.63
CA ASN A 191 -13.07 -20.00 -13.31
C ASN A 191 -14.23 -19.02 -13.50
N LEU A 192 -14.49 -18.18 -12.49
CA LEU A 192 -15.45 -17.09 -12.56
C LEU A 192 -15.08 -16.05 -13.62
N ILE A 193 -13.79 -15.66 -13.75
CA ILE A 193 -13.34 -14.76 -14.82
C ILE A 193 -13.49 -15.39 -16.21
N GLU A 194 -13.11 -16.66 -16.39
CA GLU A 194 -13.24 -17.36 -17.67
C GLU A 194 -14.71 -17.49 -18.08
N ASP A 195 -15.59 -17.80 -17.12
CA ASP A 195 -17.04 -17.87 -17.34
C ASP A 195 -17.61 -16.48 -17.71
N GLU A 196 -17.20 -15.42 -17.01
CA GLU A 196 -17.61 -14.04 -17.29
C GLU A 196 -17.16 -13.60 -18.69
N ILE A 197 -15.89 -13.85 -19.06
CA ILE A 197 -15.36 -13.53 -20.39
C ILE A 197 -16.04 -14.38 -21.49
N SER A 198 -16.44 -15.61 -21.19
CA SER A 198 -17.10 -16.50 -22.16
C SER A 198 -18.58 -16.12 -22.38
N LYS A 199 -19.28 -15.71 -21.32
CA LYS A 199 -20.71 -15.32 -21.35
C LYS A 199 -20.92 -13.90 -21.88
N GLN A 200 -20.06 -12.97 -21.49
CA GLN A 200 -20.17 -11.55 -21.84
C GLN A 200 -19.13 -11.18 -22.88
N LYS A 201 -19.55 -10.50 -23.96
CA LYS A 201 -18.63 -9.98 -24.96
C LYS A 201 -18.13 -8.60 -24.56
N TYR A 202 -16.99 -8.57 -23.89
CA TYR A 202 -16.27 -7.32 -23.61
C TYR A 202 -15.48 -6.86 -24.84
N GLY A 203 -15.51 -5.56 -25.13
CA GLY A 203 -14.63 -4.95 -26.13
C GLY A 203 -13.19 -4.81 -25.64
N TYR A 204 -13.01 -4.70 -24.31
CA TYR A 204 -11.69 -4.59 -23.67
C TYR A 204 -11.59 -5.50 -22.44
N VAL A 205 -10.45 -6.15 -22.30
CA VAL A 205 -10.12 -6.95 -21.12
C VAL A 205 -8.77 -6.48 -20.58
N ILE A 206 -8.77 -6.00 -19.34
CA ILE A 206 -7.61 -5.39 -18.69
C ILE A 206 -7.24 -6.25 -17.49
N ILE A 207 -6.00 -6.71 -17.48
CA ILE A 207 -5.49 -7.63 -16.45
C ILE A 207 -4.41 -6.94 -15.64
N GLY A 208 -4.56 -6.95 -14.31
CA GLY A 208 -3.56 -6.45 -13.38
C GLY A 208 -3.08 -7.53 -12.43
N GLY A 209 -1.80 -7.50 -12.04
CA GLY A 209 -1.29 -8.49 -11.09
C GLY A 209 0.15 -8.27 -10.68
N ARG A 210 0.55 -8.90 -9.57
CA ARG A 210 1.94 -8.93 -9.09
C ARG A 210 2.76 -10.00 -9.81
N TYR A 211 2.80 -9.99 -11.15
CA TYR A 211 3.43 -11.05 -11.95
C TYR A 211 4.87 -11.39 -11.55
N HIS A 212 5.71 -10.37 -11.33
CA HIS A 212 7.10 -10.58 -10.89
C HIS A 212 7.20 -11.34 -9.56
N GLY A 213 6.31 -11.05 -8.60
CA GLY A 213 6.32 -11.70 -7.29
C GLY A 213 5.94 -13.18 -7.35
N TYR A 214 5.24 -13.59 -8.41
CA TYR A 214 4.94 -14.99 -8.69
C TYR A 214 6.05 -15.67 -9.48
N GLN A 215 6.68 -14.98 -10.43
CA GLN A 215 7.77 -15.53 -11.24
C GLN A 215 9.01 -15.90 -10.41
N SER A 216 9.40 -15.05 -9.45
CA SER A 216 10.58 -15.28 -8.60
C SER A 216 10.48 -16.49 -7.66
N GLN A 217 9.35 -17.20 -7.67
CA GLN A 217 9.11 -18.39 -6.86
C GLN A 217 9.34 -19.69 -7.64
N TYR A 218 9.55 -19.59 -8.97
CA TYR A 218 9.82 -20.72 -9.87
C TYR A 218 11.25 -20.70 -10.44
N SER A 219 12.08 -19.76 -9.99
CA SER A 219 13.50 -19.61 -10.32
C SER A 219 14.36 -19.92 -9.10
#